data_AF-A0A1F4I1W9-F1
#
_entry.id   AF-A0A1F4I1W9-F1
#
_cell.length_a   1.000
_cell.length_b   1.000
_cell.length_c   1.000
_cell.angle_alpha   90.00
_cell.angle_beta   90.00
_cell.angle_gamma   90.00
#
_symmetry.space_group_name_H-M   'P 1'
#
loop_
_entity.id
_entity.type
_entity.pdbx_description
1 polymer ?
#
loop_
_entity_poly.entity_id
_entity_poly.type
_entity_poly.pdbx_seq_one_letter_code
_entity_poly.pdbx_strand_id
1 'polypeptide(L)'
;MAAALLPLLLAGCGLHHRQHQGGARMADPANPRVLVDDKGRLSVNQEPLRYYKAQGAVTITWRLPADGRYSFPKDGIVIERLSANGGSAGVETDEFRCAPGAKPNEFSCLNRNSRGAEYKYTVRALQDGKPLPALDPRIINDFD
;
A
#
# COMPACT_ATOMS: atom_id res chain seq x y z
N MET A 1 -6.46 -71.74 -29.45
CA MET A 1 -7.17 -71.16 -28.30
C MET A 1 -6.50 -69.84 -27.97
N ALA A 2 -7.22 -68.74 -28.17
CA ALA A 2 -6.74 -67.38 -27.94
C ALA A 2 -7.04 -66.97 -26.49
N ALA A 3 -6.05 -66.39 -25.81
CA ALA A 3 -6.25 -65.73 -24.52
C ALA A 3 -5.76 -64.28 -24.66
N ALA A 4 -6.71 -63.37 -24.78
CA ALA A 4 -6.49 -61.93 -24.78
C ALA A 4 -6.27 -61.45 -23.34
N LEU A 5 -5.15 -60.77 -23.08
CA LEU A 5 -4.91 -60.07 -21.82
C LEU A 5 -5.18 -58.57 -22.01
N LEU A 6 -6.20 -58.09 -21.31
CA LEU A 6 -6.64 -56.70 -21.28
C LEU A 6 -5.61 -55.80 -20.55
N PRO A 7 -5.26 -54.63 -21.10
CA PRO A 7 -4.49 -53.63 -20.36
C PRO A 7 -5.42 -52.80 -19.46
N LEU A 8 -5.21 -52.87 -18.14
CA LEU A 8 -5.81 -51.93 -17.18
C LEU A 8 -5.01 -50.62 -17.17
N LEU A 9 -5.48 -49.65 -17.95
CA LEU A 9 -5.09 -48.25 -17.84
C LEU A 9 -5.83 -47.64 -16.64
N LEU A 10 -5.14 -47.41 -15.52
CA LEU A 10 -5.65 -46.61 -14.41
C LEU A 10 -4.93 -45.26 -14.36
N ALA A 11 -5.73 -44.24 -14.68
CA ALA A 11 -5.46 -42.82 -14.65
C ALA A 11 -4.83 -42.35 -13.33
N GLY A 12 -3.62 -41.79 -13.42
CA GLY A 12 -3.09 -40.88 -12.42
C GLY A 12 -3.35 -39.45 -12.87
N CYS A 13 -4.52 -38.91 -12.56
CA CYS A 13 -4.75 -37.47 -12.64
C CYS A 13 -3.86 -36.78 -11.61
N GLY A 14 -2.66 -36.40 -12.01
CA GLY A 14 -1.86 -35.40 -11.32
C GLY A 14 -2.53 -34.03 -11.45
N LEU A 15 -3.71 -33.87 -10.86
CA LEU A 15 -4.26 -32.57 -10.52
C LEU A 15 -3.33 -32.01 -9.45
N HIS A 16 -2.22 -31.40 -9.87
CA HIS A 16 -1.56 -30.41 -9.04
C HIS A 16 -2.46 -29.18 -9.03
N HIS A 17 -3.50 -29.29 -8.21
CA HIS A 17 -4.17 -28.19 -7.58
C HIS A 17 -3.10 -27.46 -6.76
N ARG A 18 -2.30 -26.62 -7.42
CA ARG A 18 -1.62 -25.53 -6.72
C ARG A 18 -2.72 -24.58 -6.27
N GLN A 19 -3.33 -24.94 -5.14
CA GLN A 19 -3.76 -24.00 -4.13
C GLN A 19 -2.55 -23.16 -3.72
N HIS A 20 -2.22 -22.16 -4.53
CA HIS A 20 -1.86 -20.88 -3.94
C HIS A 20 -3.15 -20.08 -3.88
N GLN A 21 -3.93 -20.40 -2.84
CA GLN A 21 -4.81 -19.43 -2.18
C GLN A 21 -3.93 -18.30 -1.64
N GLY A 22 -3.46 -17.44 -2.53
CA GLY A 22 -3.21 -16.05 -2.24
C GLY A 22 -4.33 -15.30 -2.92
N GLY A 23 -5.57 -15.44 -2.44
CA GLY A 23 -6.66 -14.60 -2.91
C GLY A 23 -6.13 -13.18 -2.86
N ALA A 24 -6.03 -12.52 -4.01
CA ALA A 24 -5.58 -11.15 -4.11
C ALA A 24 -6.50 -10.37 -3.18
N ARG A 25 -6.03 -10.12 -1.95
CA ARG A 25 -6.71 -9.24 -1.00
C ARG A 25 -6.90 -7.97 -1.80
N MET A 26 -8.15 -7.69 -2.13
CA MET A 26 -8.56 -6.50 -2.85
C MET A 26 -7.77 -5.34 -2.23
N ALA A 27 -7.00 -4.63 -3.06
CA ALA A 27 -6.17 -3.53 -2.61
C ALA A 27 -7.06 -2.61 -1.74
N ASP A 28 -6.71 -2.45 -0.47
CA ASP A 28 -7.40 -1.57 0.46
C ASP A 28 -6.59 -0.27 0.58
N PRO A 29 -6.95 0.77 -0.19
CA PRO A 29 -6.16 2.00 -0.23
C PRO A 29 -6.14 2.69 1.13
N ALA A 30 -7.12 2.43 2.02
CA ALA A 30 -7.16 2.98 3.37
C ALA A 30 -6.16 2.30 4.32
N ASN A 31 -5.62 1.13 3.97
CA ASN A 31 -4.66 0.39 4.79
C ASN A 31 -3.40 -0.02 4.00
N PRO A 32 -2.63 0.95 3.44
CA PRO A 32 -1.43 0.66 2.69
C PRO A 32 -0.32 0.09 3.58
N ARG A 33 0.42 -0.89 3.06
CA ARG A 33 1.61 -1.44 3.72
C ARG A 33 2.86 -0.82 3.11
N VAL A 34 3.70 -0.29 3.98
CA VAL A 34 5.06 0.13 3.61
C VAL A 34 5.96 -1.08 3.78
N LEU A 35 6.63 -1.47 2.70
CA LEU A 35 7.58 -2.56 2.64
C LEU A 35 8.99 -1.97 2.64
N VAL A 36 9.92 -2.66 3.27
CA VAL A 36 11.36 -2.30 3.29
C VAL A 36 12.12 -3.50 2.75
N ASP A 37 12.93 -3.29 1.70
CA ASP A 37 13.78 -4.35 1.17
C ASP A 37 15.09 -4.52 1.95
N ASP A 38 15.90 -5.49 1.54
CA ASP A 38 17.20 -5.81 2.13
C ASP A 38 18.22 -4.65 2.04
N LYS A 39 17.98 -3.69 1.15
CA LYS A 39 18.81 -2.49 0.94
C LYS A 39 18.24 -1.25 1.63
N GLY A 40 17.18 -1.40 2.43
CA GLY A 40 16.54 -0.28 3.12
C GLY A 40 15.71 0.62 2.20
N ARG A 41 15.33 0.16 1.00
CA ARG A 41 14.47 0.93 0.10
C ARG A 41 13.01 0.71 0.47
N LEU A 42 12.27 1.81 0.54
CA LEU A 42 10.83 1.80 0.81
C LEU A 42 10.04 1.52 -0.47
N SER A 43 8.95 0.78 -0.34
CA SER A 43 7.89 0.69 -1.35
C SER A 43 6.52 0.64 -0.66
N VAL A 44 5.46 0.99 -1.38
CA VAL A 44 4.08 0.82 -0.90
C VAL A 44 3.43 -0.26 -1.75
N ASN A 45 2.68 -1.16 -1.11
CA ASN A 45 2.04 -2.27 -1.82
C ASN A 45 0.85 -1.86 -2.70
N GLN A 46 0.52 -0.57 -2.74
CA GLN A 46 -0.61 0.01 -3.45
C GLN A 46 -0.22 1.43 -3.90
N GLU A 47 -0.21 1.65 -5.21
CA GLU A 47 0.08 2.96 -5.80
C GLU A 47 -0.61 3.08 -7.18
N PRO A 48 -1.28 4.22 -7.49
CA PRO A 48 -1.64 5.29 -6.56
C PRO A 48 -2.71 4.85 -5.56
N LEU A 49 -2.79 5.52 -4.41
CA LEU A 49 -3.96 5.38 -3.54
C LEU A 49 -5.10 6.21 -4.14
N ARG A 50 -6.15 5.54 -4.62
CA ARG A 50 -7.29 6.19 -5.27
C ARG A 50 -8.52 6.16 -4.36
N TYR A 51 -9.16 7.32 -4.20
CA TYR A 51 -10.40 7.49 -3.47
C TYR A 51 -11.44 8.14 -4.36
N TYR A 52 -12.66 7.62 -4.36
CA TYR A 52 -13.76 8.17 -5.16
C TYR A 52 -14.64 9.08 -4.31
N LYS A 53 -15.22 10.11 -4.92
CA LYS A 53 -16.14 11.06 -4.25
C LYS A 53 -17.21 10.38 -3.39
N ALA A 54 -17.78 9.27 -3.85
CA ALA A 54 -18.84 8.54 -3.15
C ALA A 54 -18.41 7.93 -1.80
N GLN A 55 -17.10 7.77 -1.55
CA GLN A 55 -16.59 7.24 -0.29
C GLN A 55 -16.63 8.25 0.85
N GLY A 56 -16.68 9.56 0.54
CA GLY A 56 -16.56 10.61 1.55
C GLY A 56 -15.20 10.56 2.26
N ALA A 57 -15.15 11.07 3.50
CA ALA A 57 -13.91 11.14 4.28
C ALA A 57 -13.40 9.74 4.67
N VAL A 58 -12.09 9.52 4.53
CA VAL A 58 -11.43 8.23 4.79
C VAL A 58 -10.20 8.44 5.66
N THR A 59 -10.02 7.60 6.67
CA THR A 59 -8.75 7.52 7.41
C THR A 59 -7.82 6.54 6.72
N ILE A 60 -6.66 7.01 6.30
CA ILE A 60 -5.60 6.22 5.68
C ILE A 60 -4.58 5.89 6.76
N THR A 61 -4.25 4.62 6.95
CA THR A 61 -3.25 4.18 7.93
C THR A 61 -2.14 3.38 7.26
N TRP A 62 -0.97 4.01 7.12
CA TRP A 62 0.26 3.37 6.66
C TRP A 62 0.86 2.53 7.78
N ARG A 63 1.36 1.33 7.42
CA ARG A 63 2.02 0.43 8.37
C ARG A 63 3.37 -0.03 7.85
N LEU A 64 4.42 0.23 8.62
CA LEU A 64 5.74 -0.38 8.46
C LEU A 64 5.73 -1.82 9.01
N PRO A 65 6.73 -2.66 8.65
CA PRO A 65 6.87 -3.99 9.23
C PRO A 65 6.88 -3.94 10.76
N ALA A 66 6.18 -4.89 11.40
CA ALA A 66 5.96 -4.89 12.85
C ALA A 66 7.04 -5.65 13.64
N ASP A 67 8.26 -5.75 13.09
CA ASP A 67 9.39 -6.48 13.70
C ASP A 67 10.15 -5.66 14.77
N GLY A 68 9.67 -4.45 15.07
CA GLY A 68 10.20 -3.56 16.12
C GLY A 68 11.39 -2.69 15.68
N ARG A 69 11.96 -2.93 14.50
CA ARG A 69 13.10 -2.16 13.98
C ARG A 69 12.67 -0.89 13.27
N TYR A 70 11.45 -0.89 12.73
CA TYR A 70 10.94 0.20 11.90
C TYR A 70 9.96 1.08 12.67
N SER A 71 10.08 2.39 12.48
CA SER A 71 9.15 3.37 13.03
C SER A 71 8.99 4.58 12.10
N PHE A 72 7.89 5.29 12.28
CA PHE A 72 7.70 6.60 11.66
C PHE A 72 8.26 7.70 12.57
N PRO A 73 8.98 8.69 12.02
CA PRO A 73 9.22 9.94 12.73
C PRO A 73 7.91 10.74 12.84
N LYS A 74 7.94 11.87 13.57
CA LYS A 74 6.75 12.73 13.79
C LYS A 74 6.11 13.20 12.47
N ASP A 75 6.92 13.42 11.45
CA ASP A 75 6.59 13.81 10.08
C ASP A 75 6.68 12.62 9.11
N GLY A 76 6.35 11.41 9.57
CA GLY A 76 6.48 10.16 8.83
C GLY A 76 5.73 10.12 7.50
N ILE A 77 4.60 10.83 7.40
CA ILE A 77 3.89 11.08 6.15
C ILE A 77 3.65 12.58 6.01
N VAL A 78 4.13 13.16 4.91
CA VAL A 78 3.90 14.57 4.55
C VAL A 78 3.14 14.59 3.23
N ILE A 79 2.01 15.30 3.14
CA ILE A 79 1.16 15.31 1.96
C ILE A 79 1.12 16.71 1.36
N GLU A 80 1.41 16.81 0.07
CA GLU A 80 1.47 18.06 -0.68
C GLU A 80 0.59 17.97 -1.92
N ARG A 81 -0.14 19.05 -2.21
CA ARG A 81 -0.92 19.12 -3.45
C ARG A 81 0.00 19.23 -4.66
N LEU A 82 -0.30 18.45 -5.70
CA LEU A 82 0.37 18.59 -6.99
C LEU A 82 -0.28 19.74 -7.80
N SER A 83 0.58 20.54 -8.43
CA SER A 83 0.19 21.51 -9.45
C SER A 83 -0.18 20.83 -10.77
N ALA A 84 -0.84 21.56 -11.68
CA ALA A 84 -1.19 21.06 -13.01
C ALA A 84 0.02 20.54 -13.82
N ASN A 85 1.23 21.01 -13.50
CA ASN A 85 2.47 20.61 -14.17
C ASN A 85 3.16 19.42 -13.47
N GLY A 86 2.51 18.77 -12.50
CA GLY A 86 3.04 17.62 -11.76
C GLY A 86 4.05 17.96 -10.67
N GLY A 87 4.43 19.24 -10.51
CA GLY A 87 5.28 19.68 -9.40
C GLY A 87 4.49 19.77 -8.09
N SER A 88 5.11 19.38 -6.98
CA SER A 88 4.57 19.66 -5.63
C SER A 88 4.85 21.12 -5.30
N ALA A 89 3.82 21.92 -5.07
CA ALA A 89 4.01 23.36 -4.86
C ALA A 89 4.51 23.69 -3.43
N GLY A 90 4.82 22.69 -2.60
CA GLY A 90 5.04 22.88 -1.15
C GLY A 90 3.80 23.44 -0.44
N VAL A 91 2.65 23.44 -1.12
CA VAL A 91 1.41 24.02 -0.61
C VAL A 91 0.78 22.99 0.31
N GLU A 92 0.85 23.29 1.60
CA GLU A 92 0.10 22.61 2.63
C GLU A 92 -1.39 22.60 2.26
N THR A 93 -2.07 21.50 2.52
CA THR A 93 -3.48 21.33 2.16
C THR A 93 -4.31 21.01 3.40
N ASP A 94 -5.48 21.64 3.52
CA ASP A 94 -6.46 21.34 4.56
C ASP A 94 -7.23 20.03 4.30
N GLU A 95 -6.95 19.37 3.17
CA GLU A 95 -7.54 18.07 2.79
C GLU A 95 -7.13 16.95 3.75
N PHE A 96 -5.91 17.02 4.27
CA PHE A 96 -5.32 15.97 5.08
C PHE A 96 -5.03 16.47 6.50
N ARG A 97 -5.33 15.62 7.49
CA ARG A 97 -4.87 15.82 8.87
C ARG A 97 -4.13 14.58 9.32
N CYS A 98 -2.83 14.72 9.51
CA CYS A 98 -1.93 13.61 9.75
C CYS A 98 -1.41 13.59 11.18
N ALA A 99 -1.23 12.39 11.73
CA ALA A 99 -0.64 12.16 13.04
C ALA A 99 0.02 10.76 13.11
N PRO A 100 0.98 10.57 14.02
CA PRO A 100 1.43 9.23 14.41
C PRO A 100 0.24 8.35 14.81
N GLY A 101 0.30 7.07 14.45
CA GLY A 101 -0.70 6.09 14.83
C GLY A 101 -0.56 5.63 16.30
N ALA A 102 -1.36 4.64 16.68
CA ALA A 102 -1.32 4.08 18.03
C ALA A 102 -0.02 3.31 18.32
N LYS A 103 0.68 2.86 17.27
CA LYS A 103 1.94 2.13 17.36
C LYS A 103 3.05 2.91 16.63
N PRO A 104 4.33 2.74 17.04
CA PRO A 104 5.46 3.44 16.39
C PRO A 104 5.60 3.13 14.89
N ASN A 105 5.12 1.97 14.44
CA ASN A 105 5.15 1.54 13.04
C ASN A 105 3.88 1.92 12.26
N GLU A 106 3.00 2.76 12.82
CA GLU A 106 1.78 3.23 12.18
C GLU A 106 1.76 4.76 12.05
N PHE A 107 1.25 5.25 10.93
CA PHE A 107 1.00 6.67 10.70
C PHE A 107 -0.35 6.84 10.02
N SER A 108 -1.16 7.79 10.47
CA SER A 108 -2.53 7.95 9.97
C SER A 108 -2.81 9.36 9.49
N CYS A 109 -3.55 9.47 8.40
CA CYS A 109 -4.06 10.73 7.90
C CYS A 109 -5.56 10.61 7.63
N LEU A 110 -6.35 11.55 8.16
CA LEU A 110 -7.72 11.77 7.69
C LEU A 110 -7.65 12.48 6.35
N ASN A 111 -8.09 11.81 5.28
CA ASN A 111 -8.40 12.42 3.98
C ASN A 111 -9.85 12.87 4.01
N ARG A 112 -10.11 14.17 3.92
CA ARG A 112 -11.49 14.70 3.83
C ARG A 112 -12.19 14.24 2.56
N ASN A 113 -11.43 13.96 1.50
CA ASN A 113 -11.93 13.56 0.19
C ASN A 113 -13.11 14.43 -0.24
N SER A 114 -12.92 15.74 -0.16
CA SER A 114 -13.92 16.79 -0.34
C SER A 114 -13.85 17.47 -1.70
N ARG A 115 -12.73 17.28 -2.42
CA ARG A 115 -12.49 17.80 -3.78
C ARG A 115 -11.56 16.89 -4.57
N GLY A 116 -11.72 16.93 -5.90
CA GLY A 116 -10.84 16.25 -6.83
C GLY A 116 -9.48 16.93 -6.92
N ALA A 117 -8.42 16.15 -6.75
CA ALA A 117 -7.04 16.59 -6.89
C ALA A 117 -6.08 15.39 -6.79
N GLU A 118 -4.87 15.62 -7.27
CA GLU A 118 -3.75 14.71 -7.05
C GLU A 118 -2.78 15.29 -6.02
N TYR A 119 -2.23 14.40 -5.21
CA TYR A 119 -1.32 14.74 -4.13
C TYR A 119 -0.10 13.82 -4.20
N LYS A 120 1.07 14.38 -3.87
CA LYS A 120 2.25 13.59 -3.52
C LYS A 120 2.24 13.40 -2.02
N TYR A 121 2.61 12.21 -1.56
CA TYR A 121 2.93 12.02 -0.15
C TYR A 121 4.35 11.51 0.00
N THR A 122 5.12 12.10 0.90
CA THR A 122 6.47 11.65 1.23
C THR A 122 6.39 10.70 2.42
N VAL A 123 6.85 9.46 2.22
CA VAL A 123 7.03 8.46 3.27
C VAL A 123 8.44 8.56 3.84
N ARG A 124 8.54 8.89 5.12
CA ARG A 124 9.78 8.89 5.90
C ARG A 124 9.71 7.78 6.94
N ALA A 125 10.75 6.97 7.02
CA ALA A 125 10.83 5.88 7.99
C ALA A 125 12.20 5.85 8.64
N LEU A 126 12.24 5.33 9.86
CA LEU A 126 13.46 5.03 10.59
C LEU A 126 13.64 3.52 10.66
N GLN A 127 14.88 3.06 10.53
CA GLN A 127 15.31 1.71 10.86
C GLN A 127 16.35 1.80 11.98
N ASP A 128 16.05 1.21 13.14
CA ASP A 128 16.92 1.27 14.32
C ASP A 128 17.32 2.73 14.67
N GLY A 129 16.35 3.65 14.53
CA GLY A 129 16.52 5.08 14.76
C GLY A 129 17.20 5.87 13.63
N LYS A 130 17.69 5.20 12.57
CA LYS A 130 18.36 5.87 11.43
C LYS A 130 17.39 6.11 10.28
N PRO A 131 17.41 7.28 9.63
CA PRO A 131 16.53 7.57 8.51
C PRO A 131 16.84 6.70 7.30
N LEU A 132 15.79 6.17 6.67
CA LEU A 132 15.85 5.53 5.37
C LEU A 132 15.63 6.56 4.24
N PRO A 133 16.07 6.27 3.00
CA PRO A 133 15.70 7.07 1.84
C PRO A 133 14.17 7.22 1.74
N ALA A 134 13.71 8.45 1.57
CA ALA A 134 12.29 8.74 1.45
C ALA A 134 11.72 8.20 0.14
N LEU A 135 10.42 7.96 0.13
CA LEU A 135 9.64 7.55 -1.03
C LEU A 135 8.51 8.55 -1.26
N ASP A 136 8.22 8.88 -2.52
CA ASP A 136 7.24 9.90 -2.90
C ASP A 136 6.11 9.35 -3.81
N PRO A 137 5.16 8.54 -3.28
CA PRO A 137 4.06 8.03 -4.09
C PRO A 137 2.91 9.03 -4.21
N ARG A 138 1.81 8.59 -4.85
CA ARG A 138 0.67 9.45 -5.20
C ARG A 138 -0.66 9.04 -4.55
N ILE A 139 -1.43 10.04 -4.13
CA ILE A 139 -2.85 9.92 -3.76
C ILE A 139 -3.69 10.66 -4.80
N ILE A 140 -4.81 10.07 -5.20
CA ILE A 140 -5.76 10.65 -6.16
C ILE A 140 -7.14 10.65 -5.51
N ASN A 141 -7.70 11.84 -5.28
CA ASN A 141 -9.12 12.01 -5.01
C ASN A 141 -9.82 12.20 -6.36
N ASP A 142 -10.62 11.21 -6.74
CA ASP A 142 -11.26 11.06 -8.04
C ASP A 142 -12.74 11.49 -7.94
N PHE A 143 -13.07 12.54 -8.68
CA PHE A 143 -14.34 13.27 -8.59
C PHE A 143 -15.08 13.35 -9.93
N ASP A 144 -14.53 12.70 -10.96
CA ASP A 144 -15.12 12.63 -12.29
C ASP A 144 -16.33 11.68 -12.34
#